data_AF-A0AAD9ZIE6-F1
#
_entry.id   AF-A0AAD9ZIE6-F1
#
_cell.length_a   1.000
_cell.length_b   1.000
_cell.length_c   1.000
_cell.angle_alpha   90.00
_cell.angle_beta   90.00
_cell.angle_gamma   90.00
#
_symmetry.space_group_name_H-M   'P 1'
#
loop_
_entity.id
_entity.type
_entity.pdbx_description
1 polymer ?
#
loop_
_entity_poly.entity_id
_entity_poly.type
_entity_poly.pdbx_seq_one_letter_code
_entity_poly.pdbx_strand_id
1 'polypeptide(L)'
;MTSLPIAPPPWTCKCEAYVLSFYNSASSGVPIDIAYDPLEANTTSFSSQEDAGKYKGGLCMAQILRYSETPVGPYDELVILPGSFNGIGPKGEKRKDSRITGIWVSSKETLINGRRNWNVPKHLARFVFTPTGSSATKVEVFPSDPSSTRPFFNTTIQPMSYVPSFPFSSTWISYLGISTHILQPPLPAGDPADLVVKTEGWRRSDPSIRCRKAKLVWMDMKQPDGARKTSSEGEGEGVALLAKEENENWWPRMRRWHIGLYLPDATLELGEPETWI
;
A
#
# COMPACT_ATOMS: atom_id res chain seq x y z
N MET A 1 0.02 30.95 -1.93
CA MET A 1 0.03 29.48 -1.81
C MET A 1 1.48 29.05 -1.70
N THR A 2 1.87 28.46 -0.58
CA THR A 2 3.23 27.96 -0.37
C THR A 2 3.43 26.73 -1.24
N SER A 3 4.49 26.70 -2.07
CA SER A 3 4.80 25.50 -2.87
C SER A 3 5.12 24.33 -1.94
N LEU A 4 4.57 23.15 -2.21
CA LEU A 4 4.88 21.95 -1.45
C LEU A 4 6.38 21.63 -1.55
N PRO A 5 7.02 21.19 -0.46
CA PRO A 5 8.44 20.85 -0.46
C PRO A 5 8.72 19.69 -1.41
N ILE A 6 9.72 19.87 -2.25
CA ILE A 6 10.29 18.80 -3.09
C ILE A 6 11.43 18.17 -2.31
N ALA A 7 11.36 16.85 -2.09
CA ALA A 7 12.33 16.08 -1.35
C ALA A 7 12.80 14.89 -2.22
N PRO A 8 13.96 15.01 -2.89
CA PRO A 8 14.47 13.93 -3.73
C PRO A 8 14.92 12.71 -2.89
N PRO A 9 15.06 11.52 -3.50
CA PRO A 9 15.72 10.37 -2.87
C PRO A 9 17.21 10.66 -2.60
N PRO A 10 17.88 9.88 -1.73
CA PRO A 10 17.34 8.79 -0.91
C PRO A 10 16.66 9.29 0.37
N TRP A 11 15.69 8.53 0.87
CA TRP A 11 15.04 8.80 2.15
C TRP A 11 15.42 7.75 3.20
N THR A 12 15.80 8.23 4.39
CA THR A 12 15.90 7.40 5.60
C THR A 12 14.83 7.86 6.56
N CYS A 13 13.89 6.97 6.86
CA CYS A 13 12.70 7.30 7.63
C CYS A 13 12.67 6.52 8.95
N LYS A 14 12.11 7.14 9.99
CA LYS A 14 11.73 6.46 11.24
C LYS A 14 10.24 6.25 11.27
N CYS A 15 9.82 5.03 11.61
CA CYS A 15 8.42 4.68 11.69
C CYS A 15 8.15 3.58 12.70
N GLU A 16 6.89 3.45 13.09
CA GLU A 16 6.35 2.15 13.48
C GLU A 16 5.56 1.56 12.32
N ALA A 17 5.62 0.23 12.15
CA ALA A 17 4.93 -0.46 11.06
C ALA A 17 4.20 -1.70 11.54
N TYR A 18 3.02 -1.92 10.98
CA TYR A 18 2.24 -3.13 11.11
C TYR A 18 2.18 -3.80 9.74
N VAL A 19 2.67 -5.05 9.65
CA VAL A 19 2.80 -5.77 8.39
C VAL A 19 1.96 -7.05 8.46
N LEU A 20 0.94 -7.11 7.61
CA LEU A 20 0.20 -8.32 7.31
C LEU A 20 0.80 -8.97 6.07
N SER A 21 1.15 -10.25 6.14
CA SER A 21 1.65 -11.02 5.01
C SER A 21 0.72 -12.21 4.74
N PHE A 22 0.42 -12.45 3.47
CA PHE A 22 -0.44 -13.56 3.04
C PHE A 22 -0.04 -13.99 1.63
N TYR A 23 -0.64 -15.05 1.11
CA TYR A 23 -0.28 -15.60 -0.19
C TYR A 23 -1.48 -15.61 -1.12
N ASN A 24 -1.28 -15.18 -2.37
CA ASN A 24 -2.25 -15.36 -3.45
C ASN A 24 -1.67 -16.15 -4.61
N SER A 25 -2.50 -17.00 -5.21
CA SER A 25 -2.16 -17.69 -6.46
C SER A 25 -2.30 -16.73 -7.65
N ALA A 26 -1.51 -16.95 -8.71
CA ALA A 26 -1.66 -16.20 -9.96
C ALA A 26 -3.09 -16.32 -10.54
N SER A 27 -3.72 -17.49 -10.39
CA SER A 27 -5.09 -17.77 -10.85
C SER A 27 -6.15 -17.03 -10.06
N SER A 28 -5.85 -16.56 -8.84
CA SER A 28 -6.80 -15.77 -8.04
C SER A 28 -7.03 -14.38 -8.63
N GLY A 29 -6.11 -13.89 -9.47
CA GLY A 29 -6.10 -12.51 -9.92
C GLY A 29 -5.86 -11.51 -8.80
N VAL A 30 -5.95 -10.22 -9.13
CA VAL A 30 -5.89 -9.13 -8.16
C VAL A 30 -7.30 -8.57 -7.98
N PRO A 31 -7.81 -8.42 -6.75
CA PRO A 31 -9.09 -7.76 -6.51
C PRO A 31 -8.96 -6.27 -6.77
N ILE A 32 -9.30 -5.85 -7.99
CA ILE A 32 -9.05 -4.49 -8.49
C ILE A 32 -9.65 -3.41 -7.57
N ASP A 33 -10.86 -3.66 -7.06
CA ASP A 33 -11.62 -2.69 -6.27
C ASP A 33 -11.09 -2.49 -4.83
N ILE A 34 -10.24 -3.41 -4.35
CA ILE A 34 -9.56 -3.32 -3.05
C ILE A 34 -8.11 -2.89 -3.24
N ALA A 35 -7.44 -3.45 -4.24
CA ALA A 35 -5.99 -3.32 -4.41
C ALA A 35 -5.56 -2.03 -5.13
N TYR A 36 -6.48 -1.32 -5.78
CA TYR A 36 -6.19 -0.11 -6.54
C TYR A 36 -7.10 1.04 -6.11
N ASP A 37 -6.59 2.26 -6.23
CA ASP A 37 -7.45 3.45 -6.28
C ASP A 37 -8.18 3.51 -7.65
N PRO A 38 -9.40 4.09 -7.74
CA PRO A 38 -10.14 4.19 -9.01
C PRO A 38 -9.34 4.79 -10.17
N LEU A 39 -8.45 5.74 -9.91
CA LEU A 39 -7.63 6.34 -10.97
C LEU A 39 -6.75 5.29 -11.65
N GLU A 40 -5.94 4.58 -10.87
CA GLU A 40 -5.04 3.55 -11.38
C GLU A 40 -5.79 2.30 -11.85
N ALA A 41 -6.91 1.96 -11.22
CA ALA A 41 -7.77 0.85 -11.66
C ALA A 41 -8.26 1.04 -13.11
N ASN A 42 -8.67 2.27 -13.45
CA ASN A 42 -9.22 2.62 -14.76
C ASN A 42 -8.16 3.04 -15.80
N THR A 43 -6.87 3.00 -15.44
CA THR A 43 -5.77 3.39 -16.33
C THR A 43 -5.04 2.16 -16.86
N THR A 44 -5.13 1.91 -18.17
CA THR A 44 -4.56 0.71 -18.78
C THR A 44 -3.04 0.59 -18.58
N SER A 45 -2.31 1.69 -18.66
CA SER A 45 -0.85 1.73 -18.44
C SER A 45 -0.40 1.27 -17.05
N PHE A 46 -1.32 1.18 -16.08
CA PHE A 46 -1.02 0.77 -14.71
C PHE A 46 -1.69 -0.56 -14.30
N SER A 47 -2.95 -0.78 -14.72
CA SER A 47 -3.74 -1.95 -14.29
C SER A 47 -3.81 -3.07 -15.33
N SER A 48 -3.57 -2.80 -16.62
CA SER A 48 -3.72 -3.80 -17.68
C SER A 48 -2.57 -4.81 -17.66
N GLN A 49 -2.86 -6.08 -17.93
CA GLN A 49 -1.80 -7.10 -18.02
C GLN A 49 -0.93 -6.96 -19.26
N GLU A 50 -1.43 -6.27 -20.28
CA GLU A 50 -0.74 -6.03 -21.55
C GLU A 50 0.32 -4.94 -21.39
N ASP A 51 -0.07 -3.78 -20.84
CA ASP A 51 0.81 -2.62 -20.71
C ASP A 51 1.65 -2.69 -19.44
N ALA A 52 0.99 -3.02 -18.32
CA ALA A 52 1.61 -3.03 -17.00
C ALA A 52 2.10 -4.42 -16.61
N GLY A 53 1.97 -5.44 -17.47
CA GLY A 53 2.50 -6.78 -17.24
C GLY A 53 1.60 -7.69 -16.40
N LYS A 54 1.64 -8.98 -16.75
CA LYS A 54 0.80 -10.04 -16.16
C LYS A 54 1.06 -10.28 -14.67
N TYR A 55 -0.01 -10.35 -13.89
CA TYR A 55 0.02 -10.77 -12.48
C TYR A 55 0.53 -12.22 -12.31
N LYS A 56 1.36 -12.44 -11.29
CA LYS A 56 2.00 -13.72 -10.99
C LYS A 56 1.68 -14.28 -9.60
N GLY A 57 0.91 -13.58 -8.78
CA GLY A 57 0.67 -14.00 -7.40
C GLY A 57 1.93 -13.92 -6.55
N GLY A 58 1.99 -14.74 -5.50
CA GLY A 58 3.12 -14.82 -4.58
C GLY A 58 2.81 -14.22 -3.22
N LEU A 59 3.86 -13.75 -2.55
CA LEU A 59 3.76 -13.09 -1.25
C LEU A 59 3.08 -11.73 -1.42
N CYS A 60 1.92 -11.58 -0.79
CA CYS A 60 1.20 -10.33 -0.67
C CYS A 60 1.51 -9.69 0.68
N MET A 61 1.49 -8.37 0.72
CA MET A 61 1.61 -7.61 1.95
C MET A 61 0.58 -6.47 2.01
N ALA A 62 0.07 -6.23 3.20
CA ALA A 62 -0.59 -4.99 3.56
C ALA A 62 0.17 -4.37 4.72
N GLN A 63 0.49 -3.08 4.62
CA GLN A 63 1.32 -2.42 5.62
C GLN A 63 0.65 -1.14 6.09
N ILE A 64 0.59 -0.94 7.40
CA ILE A 64 0.20 0.32 8.01
C ILE A 64 1.45 0.89 8.66
N LEU A 65 1.86 2.08 8.26
CA LEU A 65 3.06 2.73 8.77
C LEU A 65 2.70 4.07 9.36
N ARG A 66 3.36 4.42 10.46
CA ARG A 66 3.29 5.74 11.09
C ARG A 66 4.70 6.29 11.15
N TYR A 67 5.01 7.21 10.25
CA TYR A 67 6.32 7.82 10.15
C TYR A 67 6.43 8.97 11.15
N SER A 68 7.43 8.90 12.02
CA SER A 68 7.77 9.99 12.95
C SER A 68 8.77 10.96 12.35
N GLU A 69 9.66 10.47 11.48
CA GLU A 69 10.70 11.28 10.83
C GLU A 69 10.83 10.90 9.36
N THR A 70 10.61 11.88 8.48
CA THR A 70 10.90 11.81 7.04
C THR A 70 11.37 13.18 6.53
N PRO A 71 11.96 13.27 5.32
CA PRO A 71 12.33 14.55 4.70
C PRO A 71 11.18 15.54 4.49
N VAL A 72 9.92 15.07 4.58
CA VAL A 72 8.71 15.88 4.38
C VAL A 72 7.84 15.98 5.64
N GLY A 73 8.37 15.57 6.79
CA GLY A 73 7.64 15.55 8.06
C GLY A 73 6.91 14.22 8.33
N PRO A 74 6.24 14.10 9.49
CA PRO A 74 5.54 12.89 9.90
C PRO A 74 4.26 12.67 9.08
N TYR A 75 3.93 11.41 8.81
CA TYR A 75 2.67 11.02 8.15
C TYR A 75 2.34 9.54 8.41
N ASP A 76 1.11 9.16 8.14
CA ASP A 76 0.62 7.78 8.20
C ASP A 76 0.39 7.25 6.79
N GLU A 77 0.54 5.94 6.61
CA GLU A 77 0.50 5.29 5.30
C GLU A 77 -0.15 3.90 5.40
N LEU A 78 -1.02 3.57 4.44
CA LEU A 78 -1.51 2.22 4.17
C LEU A 78 -1.00 1.80 2.81
N VAL A 79 -0.31 0.67 2.70
CA VAL A 79 0.28 0.15 1.45
C VAL A 79 -0.29 -1.24 1.14
N ILE A 80 -0.63 -1.47 -0.13
CA ILE A 80 -1.01 -2.79 -0.65
C ILE A 80 0.01 -3.25 -1.69
N LEU A 81 0.64 -4.39 -1.41
CA LEU A 81 1.44 -5.15 -2.35
C LEU A 81 0.74 -6.49 -2.63
N PRO A 82 -0.02 -6.64 -3.73
CA PRO A 82 -0.84 -7.83 -3.93
C PRO A 82 -0.05 -9.02 -4.48
N GLY A 83 1.29 -8.92 -4.56
CA GLY A 83 2.19 -9.94 -5.07
C GLY A 83 3.05 -9.43 -6.21
N SER A 84 3.58 -10.38 -6.99
CA SER A 84 4.49 -10.08 -8.09
C SER A 84 3.76 -9.95 -9.42
N PHE A 85 4.37 -9.15 -10.31
CA PHE A 85 3.93 -8.94 -11.69
C PHE A 85 5.12 -9.17 -12.61
N ASN A 86 4.83 -9.56 -13.84
CA ASN A 86 5.80 -9.41 -14.90
C ASN A 86 6.11 -7.94 -15.13
N GLY A 87 7.33 -7.64 -15.53
CA GLY A 87 7.72 -6.34 -16.06
C GLY A 87 8.88 -6.47 -17.02
N ILE A 88 9.38 -5.33 -17.46
CA ILE A 88 10.46 -5.21 -18.44
C ILE A 88 11.54 -4.36 -17.79
N GLY A 89 12.80 -4.80 -17.83
CA GLY A 89 13.93 -4.04 -17.33
C GLY A 89 14.53 -3.08 -18.37
N PRO A 90 15.59 -2.34 -18.00
CA PRO A 90 16.17 -1.30 -18.85
C PRO A 90 16.68 -1.77 -20.22
N LYS A 91 17.02 -3.05 -20.38
CA LYS A 91 17.49 -3.63 -21.64
C LYS A 91 16.44 -4.48 -22.33
N GLY A 92 15.17 -4.34 -21.95
CA GLY A 92 14.06 -5.15 -22.47
C GLY A 92 13.96 -6.54 -21.84
N GLU A 93 14.79 -6.87 -20.85
CA GLU A 93 14.77 -8.17 -20.20
C GLU A 93 13.53 -8.37 -19.35
N LYS A 94 12.96 -9.57 -19.35
CA LYS A 94 11.78 -9.89 -18.55
C LYS A 94 12.14 -9.92 -17.07
N ARG A 95 11.33 -9.25 -16.25
CA ARG A 95 11.45 -9.21 -14.79
C ARG A 95 10.19 -9.73 -14.12
N LYS A 96 10.34 -10.15 -12.85
CA LYS A 96 9.24 -10.60 -11.99
C LYS A 96 9.47 -10.03 -10.61
N ASP A 97 8.78 -8.94 -10.30
CA ASP A 97 9.00 -8.15 -9.10
C ASP A 97 7.67 -7.79 -8.44
N SER A 98 7.71 -7.39 -7.17
CA SER A 98 6.53 -6.94 -6.42
C SER A 98 6.06 -5.59 -6.95
N ARG A 99 4.76 -5.30 -6.80
CA ARG A 99 4.19 -3.99 -7.17
C ARG A 99 3.37 -3.44 -6.01
N ILE A 100 3.44 -2.13 -5.77
CA ILE A 100 2.46 -1.44 -4.92
C ILE A 100 1.32 -1.00 -5.85
N THR A 101 0.13 -1.57 -5.69
CA THR A 101 -1.03 -1.25 -6.54
C THR A 101 -1.91 -0.16 -5.94
N GLY A 102 -1.88 -0.02 -4.61
CA GLY A 102 -2.66 0.95 -3.87
C GLY A 102 -1.90 1.41 -2.63
N ILE A 103 -1.92 2.71 -2.38
CA ILE A 103 -1.25 3.32 -1.25
C ILE A 103 -1.90 4.64 -0.89
N TRP A 104 -2.25 4.78 0.38
CA TRP A 104 -2.95 5.94 0.90
C TRP A 104 -2.14 6.59 2.01
N VAL A 105 -2.12 7.92 2.06
CA VAL A 105 -1.25 8.70 2.95
C VAL A 105 -1.98 9.89 3.58
N SER A 106 -1.58 10.30 4.79
CA SER A 106 -2.19 11.44 5.48
C SER A 106 -1.62 12.82 5.13
N SER A 107 -0.60 12.91 4.27
CA SER A 107 0.09 14.16 3.91
C SER A 107 0.21 14.35 2.39
N LYS A 108 0.05 15.60 1.94
CA LYS A 108 0.20 15.99 0.51
C LYS A 108 1.65 15.94 0.05
N GLU A 109 2.57 16.28 0.95
CA GLU A 109 4.00 16.33 0.71
C GLU A 109 4.55 14.94 0.36
N THR A 110 4.15 13.90 1.09
CA THR A 110 4.57 12.53 0.76
C THR A 110 3.89 12.00 -0.50
N LEU A 111 2.64 12.42 -0.79
CA LEU A 111 1.92 12.03 -2.01
C LEU A 111 2.70 12.45 -3.25
N ILE A 112 2.96 13.76 -3.38
CA ILE A 112 3.59 14.31 -4.57
C ILE A 112 5.02 13.76 -4.75
N ASN A 113 5.81 13.69 -3.67
CA ASN A 113 7.17 13.17 -3.73
C ASN A 113 7.20 11.67 -4.00
N GLY A 114 6.28 10.89 -3.42
CA GLY A 114 6.19 9.45 -3.66
C GLY A 114 5.90 9.09 -5.11
N ARG A 115 4.93 9.78 -5.72
CA ARG A 115 4.64 9.65 -7.16
C ARG A 115 5.86 10.08 -7.99
N ARG A 116 6.41 11.28 -7.72
CA ARG A 116 7.53 11.87 -8.48
C ARG A 116 8.84 11.10 -8.39
N ASN A 117 9.15 10.48 -7.27
CA ASN A 117 10.42 9.81 -7.07
C ASN A 117 10.34 8.33 -7.47
N TRP A 118 9.28 7.59 -7.10
CA TRP A 118 9.29 6.12 -7.22
C TRP A 118 8.14 5.52 -8.03
N ASN A 119 7.31 6.34 -8.72
CA ASN A 119 6.09 5.86 -9.41
C ASN A 119 5.13 5.11 -8.46
N VAL A 120 5.09 5.52 -7.18
CA VAL A 120 4.20 4.90 -6.20
C VAL A 120 2.84 5.59 -6.23
N PRO A 121 1.71 4.87 -6.44
CA PRO A 121 0.39 5.46 -6.72
C PRO A 121 -0.29 6.03 -5.46
N LYS A 122 0.34 7.02 -4.82
CA LYS A 122 -0.15 7.61 -3.57
C LYS A 122 -1.41 8.43 -3.79
N HIS A 123 -2.35 8.28 -2.85
CA HIS A 123 -3.58 9.06 -2.71
C HIS A 123 -3.76 9.53 -1.27
N LEU A 124 -4.52 10.62 -1.08
CA LEU A 124 -4.80 11.12 0.27
C LEU A 124 -5.83 10.24 0.97
N ALA A 125 -5.64 10.05 2.27
CA ALA A 125 -6.63 9.45 3.16
C ALA A 125 -6.49 10.00 4.57
N ARG A 126 -7.53 9.79 5.39
CA ARG A 126 -7.51 10.16 6.80
C ARG A 126 -7.37 8.90 7.66
N PHE A 127 -6.45 8.93 8.60
CA PHE A 127 -6.13 7.80 9.49
C PHE A 127 -6.62 8.11 10.91
N VAL A 128 -7.18 7.09 11.57
CA VAL A 128 -7.57 7.16 12.97
C VAL A 128 -7.02 5.94 13.70
N PHE A 129 -6.25 6.18 14.75
CA PHE A 129 -5.70 5.16 15.64
C PHE A 129 -6.36 5.27 17.00
N THR A 130 -7.18 4.30 17.38
CA THR A 130 -7.92 4.30 18.65
C THR A 130 -7.39 3.19 19.55
N PRO A 131 -6.74 3.52 20.67
CA PRO A 131 -6.42 2.54 21.69
C PRO A 131 -7.70 1.88 22.22
N THR A 132 -7.67 0.57 22.36
CA THR A 132 -8.73 -0.23 22.98
C THR A 132 -8.19 -0.79 24.30
N GLY A 133 -9.07 -1.09 25.27
CA GLY A 133 -8.70 -1.37 26.67
C GLY A 133 -7.79 -2.58 26.96
N SER A 134 -7.23 -3.24 25.93
CA SER A 134 -6.43 -4.47 26.01
C SER A 134 -5.05 -4.36 25.31
N SER A 135 -4.44 -3.16 25.30
CA SER A 135 -3.23 -2.85 24.51
C SER A 135 -3.38 -3.06 23.00
N ALA A 136 -4.60 -3.30 22.54
CA ALA A 136 -4.92 -3.40 21.14
C ALA A 136 -5.25 -2.01 20.57
N THR A 137 -4.91 -1.79 19.31
CA THR A 137 -5.15 -0.53 18.61
C THR A 137 -6.06 -0.80 17.42
N LYS A 138 -7.20 -0.12 17.37
CA LYS A 138 -8.06 -0.09 16.18
C LYS A 138 -7.50 0.95 15.21
N VAL A 139 -7.34 0.58 13.96
CA VAL A 139 -6.89 1.45 12.88
C VAL A 139 -7.97 1.54 11.83
N GLU A 140 -8.37 2.76 11.50
CA GLU A 140 -9.39 3.05 10.50
C GLU A 140 -8.84 4.05 9.48
N VAL A 141 -9.07 3.75 8.19
CA VAL A 141 -8.64 4.60 7.08
C VAL A 141 -9.87 5.01 6.29
N PHE A 142 -10.03 6.33 6.16
CA PHE A 142 -11.16 6.99 5.54
C PHE A 142 -10.72 7.66 4.24
N PRO A 143 -11.65 7.88 3.29
CA PRO A 143 -11.42 8.80 2.19
C PRO A 143 -10.91 10.15 2.69
N SER A 144 -10.16 10.88 1.85
CA SER A 144 -9.63 12.20 2.20
C SER A 144 -10.71 13.26 2.41
N ASP A 145 -11.92 13.04 1.88
CA ASP A 145 -13.07 13.92 2.09
C ASP A 145 -13.40 14.01 3.59
N PRO A 146 -13.32 15.21 4.20
CA PRO A 146 -13.66 15.41 5.61
C PRO A 146 -15.08 15.00 5.99
N SER A 147 -16.02 15.02 5.03
CA SER A 147 -17.42 14.63 5.24
C SER A 147 -17.60 13.12 5.33
N SER A 148 -16.59 12.34 4.91
CA SER A 148 -16.68 10.88 4.92
C SER A 148 -16.64 10.32 6.35
N THR A 149 -17.72 9.66 6.73
CA THR A 149 -17.91 9.05 8.06
C THR A 149 -17.63 7.54 8.08
N ARG A 150 -17.39 6.93 6.91
CA ARG A 150 -17.18 5.48 6.78
C ARG A 150 -15.75 5.17 6.34
N PRO A 151 -15.01 4.32 7.08
CA PRO A 151 -13.70 3.90 6.64
C PRO A 151 -13.82 2.86 5.52
N PHE A 152 -12.92 2.91 4.55
CA PHE A 152 -12.80 1.87 3.51
C PHE A 152 -11.86 0.73 3.94
N PHE A 153 -11.08 0.95 5.00
CA PHE A 153 -10.23 -0.07 5.61
C PHE A 153 -10.28 0.05 7.13
N ASN A 154 -10.41 -1.09 7.80
CA ASN A 154 -10.37 -1.21 9.25
C ASN A 154 -9.56 -2.44 9.67
N THR A 155 -8.78 -2.34 10.73
CA THR A 155 -8.22 -3.50 11.42
C THR A 155 -8.08 -3.23 12.91
N THR A 156 -8.22 -4.27 13.74
CA THR A 156 -7.79 -4.20 15.15
C THR A 156 -6.51 -4.99 15.32
N ILE A 157 -5.50 -4.37 15.92
CA ILE A 157 -4.17 -4.94 16.08
C ILE A 157 -3.93 -5.20 17.55
N GLN A 158 -3.67 -6.45 17.92
CA GLN A 158 -3.46 -6.86 19.30
C GLN A 158 -2.10 -7.57 19.45
N PRO A 159 -1.19 -7.08 20.31
CA PRO A 159 0.05 -7.80 20.60
C PRO A 159 -0.20 -9.21 21.11
N MET A 160 0.58 -10.18 20.64
CA MET A 160 0.56 -11.53 21.21
C MET A 160 1.28 -11.53 22.55
N SER A 161 0.54 -11.77 23.63
CA SER A 161 1.11 -11.93 24.96
C SER A 161 2.12 -13.09 24.98
N TYR A 162 3.20 -12.93 25.75
CA TYR A 162 4.24 -13.93 26.00
C TYR A 162 5.15 -14.30 24.81
N VAL A 163 4.96 -13.72 23.63
CA VAL A 163 5.91 -13.89 22.51
C VAL A 163 7.04 -12.87 22.66
N PRO A 164 8.32 -13.29 22.77
CA PRO A 164 9.44 -12.36 22.88
C PRO A 164 9.64 -11.57 21.59
N SER A 165 10.18 -10.36 21.71
CA SER A 165 10.58 -9.56 20.54
C SER A 165 11.84 -10.12 19.89
N PHE A 166 11.98 -9.93 18.58
CA PHE A 166 13.14 -10.40 17.81
C PHE A 166 13.65 -9.33 16.82
N PRO A 167 14.92 -9.38 16.41
CA PRO A 167 15.41 -8.52 15.34
C PRO A 167 14.80 -8.95 13.99
N PHE A 168 14.37 -7.97 13.20
CA PHE A 168 13.78 -8.15 11.88
C PHE A 168 14.45 -7.24 10.85
N SER A 169 14.64 -7.76 9.64
CA SER A 169 15.03 -6.99 8.45
C SER A 169 14.19 -7.46 7.27
N SER A 170 13.81 -6.64 6.30
CA SER A 170 13.18 -7.16 5.08
C SER A 170 14.17 -7.81 4.12
N THR A 171 15.47 -7.51 4.23
CA THR A 171 16.50 -7.97 3.28
C THR A 171 16.68 -9.49 3.30
N TRP A 172 16.37 -10.18 4.40
CA TRP A 172 16.50 -11.64 4.42
C TRP A 172 15.45 -12.35 3.58
N ILE A 173 14.32 -11.69 3.27
CA ILE A 173 13.26 -12.23 2.42
C ILE A 173 13.80 -12.51 1.00
N SER A 174 14.73 -11.67 0.52
CA SER A 174 15.40 -11.87 -0.77
C SER A 174 16.23 -13.15 -0.80
N TYR A 175 16.81 -13.59 0.33
CA TYR A 175 17.53 -14.87 0.41
C TYR A 175 16.61 -16.09 0.32
N LEU A 176 15.31 -15.93 0.60
CA LEU A 176 14.31 -16.97 0.36
C LEU A 176 13.79 -17.02 -1.09
N GLY A 177 14.41 -16.27 -2.01
CA GLY A 177 14.00 -16.19 -3.41
C GLY A 177 12.72 -15.38 -3.64
N ILE A 178 12.31 -14.59 -2.66
CA ILE A 178 11.17 -13.67 -2.77
C ILE A 178 11.73 -12.28 -3.11
N SER A 179 11.42 -11.78 -4.30
CA SER A 179 11.86 -10.44 -4.72
C SER A 179 11.22 -9.37 -3.84
N THR A 180 12.06 -8.64 -3.10
CA THR A 180 11.69 -7.41 -2.37
C THR A 180 11.76 -6.17 -3.25
N HIS A 181 12.22 -6.32 -4.50
CA HIS A 181 12.24 -5.24 -5.46
C HIS A 181 10.80 -4.84 -5.78
N ILE A 182 10.56 -3.53 -5.82
CA ILE A 182 9.30 -2.96 -6.23
C ILE A 182 9.48 -2.41 -7.63
N LEU A 183 8.68 -2.91 -8.57
CA LEU A 183 8.68 -2.48 -9.96
C LEU A 183 7.36 -1.79 -10.29
N GLN A 184 7.45 -0.51 -10.62
CA GLN A 184 6.31 0.36 -10.88
C GLN A 184 6.26 0.84 -12.34
N PRO A 185 5.13 0.63 -13.04
CA PRO A 185 4.88 1.25 -14.34
C PRO A 185 4.64 2.77 -14.19
N PRO A 186 4.59 3.53 -15.29
CA PRO A 186 4.25 4.96 -15.25
C PRO A 186 2.84 5.20 -14.70
N LEU A 187 2.70 6.31 -13.98
CA LEU A 187 1.46 6.69 -13.32
C LEU A 187 0.63 7.68 -14.17
N PRO A 188 -0.70 7.58 -14.17
CA PRO A 188 -1.58 8.62 -14.71
C PRO A 188 -1.54 9.90 -13.87
N ALA A 189 -1.93 11.02 -14.48
CA ALA A 189 -2.33 12.22 -13.75
C ALA A 189 -3.76 12.05 -13.20
N GLY A 190 -4.04 12.69 -12.07
CA GLY A 190 -5.37 12.74 -11.46
C GLY A 190 -5.73 14.14 -10.96
N ASP A 191 -6.85 14.24 -10.26
CA ASP A 191 -7.32 15.48 -9.64
C ASP A 191 -6.95 15.52 -8.14
N PRO A 192 -6.31 16.59 -7.63
CA PRO A 192 -5.80 17.74 -8.36
C PRO A 192 -4.45 17.46 -9.05
N ALA A 193 -4.30 18.00 -10.26
CA ALA A 193 -3.19 17.67 -11.17
C ALA A 193 -1.80 18.08 -10.64
N ASP A 194 -1.75 19.05 -9.73
CA ASP A 194 -0.51 19.49 -9.07
C ASP A 194 -0.04 18.50 -7.99
N LEU A 195 -0.96 17.72 -7.39
CA LEU A 195 -0.65 16.68 -6.40
C LEU A 195 -0.51 15.31 -7.05
N VAL A 196 -1.52 14.90 -7.82
CA VAL A 196 -1.61 13.57 -8.44
C VAL A 196 -0.94 13.61 -9.81
N VAL A 197 0.39 13.72 -9.79
CA VAL A 197 1.19 13.93 -11.00
C VAL A 197 1.29 12.67 -11.86
N LYS A 198 1.30 12.87 -13.18
CA LYS A 198 1.71 11.87 -14.18
C LYS A 198 3.21 11.60 -14.07
N THR A 199 3.62 10.37 -14.34
CA THR A 199 5.03 10.02 -14.56
C THR A 199 5.24 9.32 -15.89
N GLU A 200 6.50 9.19 -16.28
CA GLU A 200 6.92 8.53 -17.52
C GLU A 200 7.98 7.49 -17.21
N GLY A 201 7.99 6.43 -18.01
CA GLY A 201 8.88 5.29 -17.83
C GLY A 201 8.60 4.46 -16.59
N TRP A 202 9.31 3.35 -16.51
CA TRP A 202 9.32 2.42 -15.39
C TRP A 202 10.28 2.88 -14.31
N ARG A 203 9.97 2.50 -13.07
CA ARG A 203 10.85 2.70 -11.93
C ARG A 203 10.95 1.45 -11.09
N ARG A 204 12.17 1.15 -10.66
CA ARG A 204 12.44 0.08 -9.71
C ARG A 204 13.10 0.63 -8.46
N SER A 205 12.61 0.20 -7.31
CA SER A 205 13.14 0.59 -6.01
C SER A 205 13.26 -0.60 -5.07
N ASP A 206 14.22 -0.49 -4.15
CA ASP A 206 14.59 -1.58 -3.25
C ASP A 206 14.43 -1.10 -1.79
N PRO A 207 13.17 -0.96 -1.31
CA PRO A 207 12.94 -0.53 0.05
C PRO A 207 13.47 -1.56 1.04
N SER A 208 14.16 -1.07 2.08
CA SER A 208 14.61 -1.89 3.20
C SER A 208 13.97 -1.40 4.48
N ILE A 209 13.50 -2.31 5.32
CA ILE A 209 13.01 -1.99 6.67
C ILE A 209 13.75 -2.85 7.68
N ARG A 210 14.20 -2.24 8.77
CA ARG A 210 14.91 -2.91 9.87
C ARG A 210 14.31 -2.51 11.21
N CYS A 211 14.17 -3.47 12.10
CA CYS A 211 13.66 -3.28 13.45
C CYS A 211 14.43 -4.18 14.41
N ARG A 212 14.82 -3.68 15.59
CA ARG A 212 15.54 -4.47 16.59
C ARG A 212 14.62 -5.31 17.48
N LYS A 213 13.35 -4.90 17.62
CA LYS A 213 12.38 -5.45 18.58
C LYS A 213 11.03 -5.71 17.92
N ALA A 214 11.03 -6.37 16.77
CA ALA A 214 9.81 -6.81 16.11
C ALA A 214 9.00 -7.74 17.01
N LYS A 215 7.68 -7.68 16.91
CA LYS A 215 6.73 -8.47 17.72
C LYS A 215 5.71 -9.12 16.81
N LEU A 216 5.18 -10.27 17.24
CA LEU A 216 3.99 -10.84 16.60
C LEU A 216 2.72 -10.17 17.16
N VAL A 217 1.76 -9.95 16.27
CA VAL A 217 0.46 -9.39 16.61
C VAL A 217 -0.66 -10.19 15.96
N TRP A 218 -1.82 -10.25 16.62
CA TRP A 218 -3.07 -10.62 16.00
C TRP A 218 -3.65 -9.41 15.26
N MET A 219 -4.11 -9.62 14.02
CA MET A 219 -4.82 -8.63 13.23
C MET A 219 -6.22 -9.14 12.93
N ASP A 220 -7.23 -8.42 13.43
CA ASP A 220 -8.64 -8.61 13.10
C ASP A 220 -8.98 -7.79 11.85
N MET A 221 -9.16 -8.47 10.72
CA MET A 221 -9.40 -7.88 9.41
C MET A 221 -10.90 -7.69 9.08
N LYS A 222 -11.78 -7.79 10.08
CA LYS A 222 -13.22 -7.55 9.90
C LYS A 222 -13.45 -6.12 9.39
N GLN A 223 -14.13 -6.00 8.25
CA GLN A 223 -14.51 -4.70 7.70
C GLN A 223 -15.85 -4.22 8.27
N PRO A 224 -16.10 -2.88 8.30
CA PRO A 224 -17.41 -2.37 8.68
C PRO A 224 -18.49 -2.87 7.72
N ASP A 225 -19.69 -3.10 8.24
CA ASP A 225 -20.83 -3.52 7.42
C ASP A 225 -21.14 -2.42 6.39
N GLY A 226 -21.20 -2.79 5.10
CA GLY A 226 -21.41 -1.83 4.00
C GLY A 226 -20.22 -0.90 3.70
N ALA A 227 -19.00 -1.24 4.13
CA ALA A 227 -17.77 -0.46 3.88
C ALA A 227 -17.23 -0.53 2.44
N ARG A 228 -17.81 -1.37 1.58
CA ARG A 228 -17.46 -1.38 0.16
C ARG A 228 -18.26 -0.29 -0.54
N LYS A 229 -17.57 0.58 -1.28
CA LYS A 229 -18.14 1.72 -2.04
C LYS A 229 -19.51 1.37 -2.63
N THR A 230 -20.57 1.84 -1.98
CA THR A 230 -21.88 1.96 -2.61
C THR A 230 -21.79 3.18 -3.52
N SER A 231 -21.73 2.98 -4.83
CA SER A 231 -22.14 4.03 -5.75
C SER A 231 -23.62 4.31 -5.45
N SER A 232 -23.90 5.49 -4.91
CA SER A 232 -25.27 6.01 -4.86
C SER A 232 -25.81 6.08 -6.28
N GLU A 233 -26.89 5.36 -6.55
CA GLU A 233 -27.68 5.54 -7.77
C GLU A 233 -28.47 6.87 -7.68
N GLY A 234 -28.34 7.69 -8.75
CA GLY A 234 -29.14 8.87 -9.08
C GLY A 234 -28.49 10.20 -8.64
N GLU A 235 -27.99 11.07 -9.52
CA GLU A 235 -28.30 11.33 -10.93
C GLU A 235 -27.04 11.76 -11.70
N GLY A 236 -26.77 11.14 -12.85
CA GLY A 236 -25.67 11.52 -13.76
C GLY A 236 -24.99 10.29 -14.39
N GLU A 237 -25.10 10.18 -15.70
CA GLU A 237 -24.73 9.04 -16.55
C GLU A 237 -23.30 8.48 -16.34
N GLY A 238 -23.16 7.15 -16.24
CA GLY A 238 -21.90 6.45 -16.52
C GLY A 238 -21.48 5.34 -15.56
N VAL A 239 -21.79 4.10 -15.94
CA VAL A 239 -21.16 2.82 -15.52
C VAL A 239 -21.52 2.29 -14.11
N ALA A 240 -22.64 1.57 -14.06
CA ALA A 240 -22.97 0.65 -12.99
C ALA A 240 -21.97 -0.53 -12.95
N LEU A 241 -21.25 -0.68 -11.84
CA LEU A 241 -20.44 -1.87 -11.56
C LEU A 241 -21.16 -2.72 -10.50
N LEU A 242 -21.74 -3.80 -11.01
CA LEU A 242 -22.57 -4.77 -10.30
C LEU A 242 -21.80 -5.45 -9.14
N ALA A 243 -22.39 -5.39 -7.95
CA ALA A 243 -21.91 -6.07 -6.76
C ALA A 243 -21.95 -7.60 -6.92
N LYS A 244 -20.85 -8.27 -6.60
CA LYS A 244 -20.83 -9.71 -6.29
C LYS A 244 -20.31 -9.93 -4.86
N GLU A 245 -21.23 -10.48 -4.06
CA GLU A 245 -21.12 -11.22 -2.79
C GLU A 245 -20.25 -10.67 -1.63
N GLU A 246 -20.88 -10.71 -0.46
CA GLU A 246 -20.41 -10.34 0.86
C GLU A 246 -19.11 -11.09 1.24
N ASN A 247 -17.96 -10.45 1.10
CA ASN A 247 -16.76 -10.90 1.80
C ASN A 247 -16.77 -10.26 3.19
N GLU A 248 -16.94 -11.05 4.25
CA GLU A 248 -16.86 -10.59 5.65
C GLU A 248 -15.49 -9.93 6.01
N ASN A 249 -14.46 -10.14 5.19
CA ASN A 249 -13.07 -9.74 5.44
C ASN A 249 -12.51 -8.84 4.34
N TRP A 250 -11.46 -8.07 4.67
CA TRP A 250 -10.87 -7.05 3.79
C TRP A 250 -10.41 -7.56 2.43
N TRP A 251 -9.73 -8.71 2.38
CA TRP A 251 -9.21 -9.29 1.14
C TRP A 251 -10.00 -10.57 0.78
N PRO A 252 -10.32 -10.85 -0.50
CA PRO A 252 -11.12 -12.02 -0.84
C PRO A 252 -10.47 -13.31 -0.37
N ARG A 253 -11.28 -14.20 0.24
CA ARG A 253 -10.84 -15.51 0.78
C ARG A 253 -9.86 -15.43 1.95
N MET A 254 -9.55 -14.22 2.42
CA MET A 254 -8.81 -14.01 3.65
C MET A 254 -9.72 -14.35 4.84
N ARG A 255 -9.18 -15.02 5.86
CA ARG A 255 -9.89 -15.24 7.14
C ARG A 255 -9.93 -13.93 7.95
N ARG A 256 -10.76 -13.87 9.00
CA ARG A 256 -10.84 -12.69 9.87
C ARG A 256 -9.54 -12.42 10.63
N TRP A 257 -8.99 -13.44 11.28
CA TRP A 257 -7.81 -13.31 12.14
C TRP A 257 -6.54 -13.74 11.43
N HIS A 258 -5.51 -12.90 11.51
CA HIS A 258 -4.18 -13.17 10.96
C HIS A 258 -3.08 -12.86 11.95
N ILE A 259 -1.94 -13.51 11.75
CA ILE A 259 -0.69 -13.17 12.43
C ILE A 259 0.03 -12.14 11.57
N GLY A 260 0.31 -10.99 12.16
CA GLY A 260 1.12 -9.94 11.56
C GLY A 260 2.40 -9.67 12.35
N LEU A 261 3.22 -8.76 11.81
CA LEU A 261 4.37 -8.19 12.49
C LEU A 261 4.05 -6.78 12.95
N TYR A 262 4.44 -6.44 14.17
CA TYR A 262 4.60 -5.07 14.61
C TYR A 262 6.09 -4.75 14.74
N LEU A 263 6.51 -3.69 14.07
CA LEU A 263 7.88 -3.21 13.99
C LEU A 263 7.96 -1.85 14.69
N PRO A 264 8.12 -1.81 16.02
CA PRO A 264 8.34 -0.55 16.73
C PRO A 264 9.72 0.03 16.39
N ASP A 265 9.82 1.36 16.32
CA ASP A 265 11.08 2.09 16.09
C ASP A 265 11.88 1.57 14.88
N ALA A 266 11.16 1.23 13.81
CA ALA A 266 11.76 0.73 12.58
C ALA A 266 12.47 1.87 11.83
N THR A 267 13.52 1.49 11.11
CA THR A 267 14.16 2.35 10.12
C THR A 267 13.84 1.81 8.74
N LEU A 268 13.24 2.65 7.91
CA LEU A 268 12.89 2.35 6.53
C LEU A 268 13.78 3.20 5.61
N GLU A 269 14.43 2.55 4.65
CA GLU A 269 15.32 3.16 3.67
C GLU A 269 14.70 3.05 2.28
N LEU A 270 14.61 4.19 1.57
CA LEU A 270 14.19 4.29 0.18
C LEU A 270 15.35 4.89 -0.62
N GLY A 271 16.02 4.05 -1.40
CA GLY A 271 17.12 4.48 -2.27
C GLY A 271 16.66 5.27 -3.50
N GLU A 272 17.63 5.71 -4.30
CA GLU A 272 17.37 6.21 -5.64
C GLU A 272 16.75 5.11 -6.52
N PRO A 273 15.70 5.43 -7.30
CA PRO A 273 15.11 4.47 -8.21
C PRO A 273 16.02 4.21 -9.43
N GLU A 274 16.05 2.97 -9.90
CA GLU A 274 16.45 2.67 -11.27
C GLU A 274 15.31 3.09 -12.22
N THR A 275 15.61 3.83 -13.29
CA THR A 275 14.60 4.38 -14.21
C THR A 275 14.92 4.05 -15.67
N TRP A 276 13.89 3.78 -16.47
CA TRP A 276 13.99 3.54 -17.92
C TRP A 276 12.62 3.76 -18.60
N ILE A 277 12.60 3.85 -19.93
CA ILE A 277 11.38 4.00 -20.73
C ILE A 277 10.86 2.63 -21.13
#